data_AF-A0A379F624-F1
#
_entry.id   AF-A0A379F624-F1
#
_cell.length_a   1.000
_cell.length_b   1.000
_cell.length_c   1.000
_cell.angle_alpha   90.00
_cell.angle_beta   90.00
_cell.angle_gamma   90.00
#
_symmetry.space_group_name_H-M   'P 1'
#
loop_
_entity.id
_entity.type
_entity.pdbx_description
1 polymer ?
#
loop_
_entity_poly.entity_id
_entity_poly.type
_entity_poly.pdbx_seq_one_letter_code
_entity_poly.pdbx_strand_id
1 'polypeptide(L)' 'MALFNHQQGKTLLINNADIYIETLGNPKNYPIILLHGGMGNLTSFNPLVDYLKDYYLIVICWCYRISFITKCAFYFT' A
#
# COMPACT_ATOMS: atom_id res chain seq x y z
N MET A 1 8.52 -12.74 -12.03
CA MET A 1 7.27 -12.00 -11.77
C MET A 1 7.59 -10.72 -11.01
N ALA A 2 6.83 -9.66 -11.24
CA ALA A 2 6.92 -8.44 -10.42
C ALA A 2 6.19 -8.69 -9.10
N LEU A 3 6.84 -8.34 -7.98
CA LEU A 3 6.33 -8.52 -6.62
C LEU A 3 6.50 -7.21 -5.87
N PHE A 4 5.64 -6.99 -4.88
CA PHE A 4 5.79 -5.87 -3.97
C PHE A 4 7.03 -6.11 -3.11
N ASN A 5 7.99 -5.18 -3.16
CA ASN A 5 9.30 -5.36 -2.56
C ASN A 5 9.86 -4.12 -1.85
N HIS A 6 9.06 -3.06 -1.70
CA HIS A 6 9.46 -1.77 -1.13
C HIS A 6 10.53 -1.00 -1.92
N GLN A 7 10.90 -1.42 -3.14
CA GLN A 7 11.95 -0.76 -3.93
C GLN A 7 11.40 0.09 -5.07
N GLN A 8 10.18 -0.18 -5.53
CA GLN A 8 9.62 0.44 -6.74
C GLN A 8 8.47 1.43 -6.46
N GLY A 9 8.17 1.67 -5.18
CA GLY A 9 7.13 2.60 -4.77
C GLY A 9 7.57 4.06 -4.67
N LYS A 10 6.60 4.91 -4.32
CA LYS A 10 6.74 6.35 -4.10
C LYS A 10 6.13 6.72 -2.76
N THR A 11 6.77 7.63 -2.05
CA THR A 11 6.21 8.20 -0.81
C THR A 11 5.54 9.53 -1.11
N LEU A 12 4.31 9.69 -0.64
CA LEU A 12 3.57 10.95 -0.66
C LEU A 12 3.50 11.50 0.76
N LEU A 13 3.82 12.78 0.93
CA LEU A 13 3.63 13.50 2.19
C LEU A 13 2.26 14.18 2.13
N ILE A 14 1.30 13.71 2.93
CA ILE A 14 -0.05 14.29 3.02
C ILE A 14 -0.35 14.57 4.48
N ASN A 15 -0.67 15.83 4.83
CA ASN A 15 -1.00 16.24 6.19
C ASN A 15 0.01 15.75 7.24
N ASN A 16 1.30 15.89 6.93
CA ASN A 16 2.44 15.42 7.72
C ASN A 16 2.57 13.89 7.87
N ALA A 17 1.76 13.10 7.17
CA ALA A 17 1.86 11.65 7.11
C ALA A 17 2.62 11.20 5.86
N ASP A 18 3.60 10.31 6.03
CA ASP A 18 4.33 9.66 4.95
C ASP A 18 3.59 8.40 4.50
N ILE A 19 3.00 8.46 3.31
CA ILE A 19 2.23 7.38 2.70
C ILE A 19 3.07 6.74 1.59
N TYR A 20 3.51 5.50 1.79
CA TYR A 20 4.22 4.75 0.78
C TYR A 20 3.23 4.03 -0.14
N ILE A 21 3.42 4.15 -1.45
CA ILE A 21 2.55 3.57 -2.47
C ILE A 21 3.39 2.77 -3.45
N GLU A 22 3.02 1.52 -3.71
CA GLU A 22 3.63 0.68 -4.72
C GLU A 22 2.55 0.15 -5.68
N THR A 23 2.86 0.11 -6.98
CA THR A 23 1.90 -0.31 -7.98
C THR A 23 2.43 -1.46 -8.83
N LEU A 24 1.53 -2.36 -9.24
CA LEU A 24 1.84 -3.50 -10.09
C LEU A 24 0.78 -3.68 -11.17
N GLY A 25 1.20 -4.22 -12.32
CA GLY A 25 0.31 -4.50 -13.45
C GLY A 25 0.17 -3.33 -14.42
N ASN A 26 -0.83 -3.41 -15.29
CA ASN A 26 -1.05 -2.44 -16.36
C ASN A 26 -1.98 -1.30 -15.87
N PRO A 27 -1.56 -0.03 -15.89
CA PRO A 27 -2.39 1.12 -15.48
C PRO A 27 -3.69 1.32 -16.26
N LYS A 28 -3.86 0.64 -17.40
CA LYS A 28 -5.11 0.66 -18.19
C LYS A 28 -6.16 -0.34 -17.69
N ASN A 29 -5.75 -1.30 -16.86
CA ASN A 29 -6.67 -2.28 -16.28
C ASN A 29 -7.44 -1.65 -15.12
N TYR A 30 -8.51 -2.30 -14.69
CA TYR A 30 -9.32 -1.81 -13.58
C TYR A 30 -8.49 -1.72 -12.29
N PRO A 31 -8.46 -0.57 -11.59
CA PRO A 31 -7.64 -0.38 -10.40
C PRO A 31 -8.24 -1.07 -9.17
N ILE A 32 -7.40 -1.76 -8.40
CA ILE A 32 -7.73 -2.30 -7.08
C ILE A 32 -6.77 -1.70 -6.06
N ILE A 33 -7.33 -1.12 -5.00
CA ILE A 33 -6.57 -0.59 -3.87
C ILE A 33 -6.48 -1.68 -2.80
N LEU A 34 -5.24 -2.00 -2.41
CA LEU A 34 -4.93 -2.97 -1.38
C LEU A 34 -4.41 -2.23 -0.14
N LEU A 35 -5.11 -2.39 0.98
CA LEU A 35 -4.78 -1.75 2.25
C LEU A 35 -4.53 -2.82 3.30
N HIS A 36 -3.33 -2.83 3.90
CA HIS A 36 -3.00 -3.79 4.94
C HIS A 36 -3.61 -3.36 6.29
N GLY A 37 -3.84 -4.34 7.18
CA GLY A 37 -4.21 -4.09 8.58
C GLY A 37 -3.03 -3.78 9.48
N GLY A 38 -3.28 -3.65 10.79
CA GLY A 38 -2.35 -3.12 11.81
C GLY A 38 -0.99 -3.82 12.00
N MET A 39 -0.82 -5.06 11.58
CA MET A 39 0.45 -5.82 11.69
C MET A 39 0.99 -6.28 10.32
N GLY A 40 0.33 -5.91 9.23
CA GLY A 40 0.73 -6.28 7.88
C GLY A 40 1.64 -5.24 7.23
N ASN A 41 2.16 -5.59 6.07
CA ASN A 41 2.79 -4.65 5.14
C ASN A 41 2.44 -5.04 3.70
N LEU A 42 2.91 -4.29 2.71
CA LEU A 42 2.62 -4.53 1.30
C LEU A 42 3.00 -5.93 0.79
N THR A 43 4.06 -6.55 1.34
CA THR A 43 4.49 -7.89 0.93
C THR A 43 3.51 -8.99 1.33
N SER A 44 2.61 -8.70 2.29
CA SER A 44 1.53 -9.61 2.68
C SER A 44 0.57 -9.91 1.52
N PHE A 45 0.54 -9.06 0.50
CA PHE A 45 -0.29 -9.25 -0.70
C PHE A 45 0.41 -10.04 -1.81
N ASN A 46 1.72 -10.33 -1.70
CA ASN A 46 2.45 -11.08 -2.74
C ASN A 46 1.81 -12.42 -3.11
N PRO A 47 1.27 -13.23 -2.16
CA PRO A 47 0.55 -14.45 -2.51
C PRO A 47 -0.72 -14.23 -3.35
N LEU A 48 -1.29 -13.02 -3.33
CA LEU A 48 -2.50 -12.67 -4.09
C LEU A 48 -2.19 -12.08 -5.48
N VAL A 49 -0.95 -11.67 -5.74
CA VAL A 49 -0.56 -10.99 -6.99
C VAL A 49 -0.90 -11.83 -8.22
N ASP A 50 -0.62 -13.14 -8.17
CA ASP A 50 -0.87 -14.04 -9.31
C ASP A 50 -2.37 -14.21 -9.61
N TYR A 51 -3.22 -14.14 -8.58
CA TYR A 51 -4.68 -14.21 -8.73
C TYR A 51 -5.30 -12.90 -9.24
N LEU A 52 -4.61 -11.78 -9.04
CA LEU A 52 -5.07 -10.43 -9.38
C LEU A 52 -4.32 -9.81 -10.56
N LYS A 53 -3.56 -10.61 -11.32
CA LYS A 53 -2.70 -10.16 -12.43
C LYS A 53 -3.43 -9.37 -13.53
N ASP A 54 -4.73 -9.58 -13.69
CA ASP A 54 -5.55 -8.92 -14.70
C ASP A 54 -6.00 -7.51 -14.27
N TYR A 55 -5.73 -7.12 -13.02
CA TYR A 55 -6.05 -5.82 -12.45
C TYR A 55 -4.81 -4.92 -12.35
N TYR A 56 -5.04 -3.62 -12.15
CA TYR A 56 -3.99 -2.69 -11.75
C TYR A 56 -3.96 -2.59 -10.24
N LEU A 57 -2.91 -3.11 -9.61
CA LEU A 57 -2.82 -3.17 -8.15
C LEU A 57 -2.13 -1.92 -7.62
N ILE A 58 -2.75 -1.29 -6.63
CA ILE A 58 -2.22 -0.13 -5.91
C ILE A 58 -2.19 -0.51 -4.44
N VAL A 59 -1.00 -0.76 -3.89
CA VAL A 59 -0.85 -1.04 -2.46
C VAL A 59 -0.44 0.23 -1.74
N ILE A 60 -1.15 0.53 -0.66
CA ILE A 60 -0.84 1.65 0.21
C ILE A 60 -0.29 1.08 1.52
N CYS A 61 0.92 1.49 1.86
CA CYS A 61 1.57 1.16 3.12
C CYS A 61 1.77 2.45 3.91
N TRP A 62 1.10 2.54 5.06
CA TRP A 62 1.42 3.59 6.02
C TRP A 62 2.67 3.17 6.77
N CYS A 63 3.75 3.94 6.62
CA CYS A 63 4.96 3.68 7.36
C CYS A 63 4.68 3.90 8.85
N TYR A 64 4.81 2.83 9.65
CA TYR A 64 4.75 2.86 11.10
C TYR A 64 5.94 3.62 11.69
N ARG A 65 6.01 4.95 11.51
CA ARG A 65 6.66 5.76 12.54
C ARG A 65 5.76 5.65 13.75
N ILE A 66 6.24 4.99 14.80
CA ILE A 66 5.54 4.70 16.06
C ILE A 66 4.81 5.92 16.69
N SER A 67 5.18 7.16 16.33
CA SER A 67 4.43 8.37 16.71
C SER A 67 3.12 8.65 15.95
N PHE A 68 2.76 7.86 14.92
CA PHE A 68 1.64 8.15 14.01
C PHE A 68 0.38 7.29 14.20
N ILE A 69 0.48 6.10 14.81
CA ILE A 69 -0.70 5.26 15.09
C ILE A 69 -1.71 6.01 15.97
N THR A 70 -1.22 6.79 16.93
CA THR A 70 -2.09 7.62 17.78
C THR A 70 -2.84 8.68 16.98
N LYS A 71 -2.20 9.36 16.02
CA LYS A 71 -2.88 10.42 15.25
C LYS A 71 -3.93 9.89 14.27
N CYS A 72 -3.74 8.71 13.68
CA CYS A 72 -4.69 8.19 12.70
C CYS A 72 -5.94 7.58 13.34
N ALA A 73 -5.83 7.00 14.54
CA ALA A 73 -6.98 6.58 15.33
C ALA A 73 -7.93 7.74 15.68
N PHE A 74 -7.40 8.97 15.77
CA PHE A 74 -8.19 10.18 16.04
C PHE A 74 -8.84 10.83 14.81
N TYR A 75 -8.45 10.48 13.58
CA TYR A 75 -9.09 11.03 12.37
C TYR A 75 -10.28 10.21 11.89
N PHE A 76 -10.56 9.07 12.52
CA PHE A 76 -11.73 8.22 12.26
C PHE A 76 -12.77 8.24 13.40
N THR A 77 -12.68 9.21 14.31
CA THR A 77 -13.68 9.54 15.34
C THR A 77 -14.06 11.00 15.25
#